data_AF-A0A972VGP0-F1
#
_entry.id   AF-A0A972VGP0-F1
#
_cell.length_a   1.000
_cell.length_b   1.000
_cell.length_c   1.000
_cell.angle_alpha   90.00
_cell.angle_beta   90.00
_cell.angle_gamma   90.00
#
_symmetry.space_group_name_H-M   'P 1'
#
loop_
_entity.id
_entity.type
_entity.pdbx_description
1 polymer ?
#
loop_
_entity_poly.entity_id
_entity_poly.type
_entity_poly.pdbx_seq_one_letter_code
_entity_poly.pdbx_strand_id
1 'polypeptide(L)'
;MMRCKRDFGFTLVELMVVVLILGALAFVAIPRIGESTTTAKTNACNTNIDLLNAQAELVYATDGAWPADFATLSGDTDLFPDGAPACPHATAYVLGLNHRITPHAH
;
A
#
# COMPACT_ATOMS: atom_id res chain seq x y z
N MET A 1 -18.81 -18.15 -59.64
CA MET A 1 -19.82 -17.78 -58.62
C MET A 1 -19.16 -16.91 -57.57
N MET A 2 -19.45 -15.60 -57.59
CA MET A 2 -18.88 -14.63 -56.66
C MET A 2 -19.83 -14.49 -55.48
N ARG A 3 -19.41 -14.99 -54.31
CA ARG A 3 -20.23 -15.01 -53.09
C ARG A 3 -20.16 -13.62 -52.45
N CYS A 4 -21.25 -12.86 -52.52
CA CYS A 4 -21.34 -11.56 -51.86
C CYS A 4 -21.34 -11.77 -50.33
N LYS A 5 -20.27 -11.35 -49.66
CA LYS A 5 -20.20 -11.31 -48.20
C LYS A 5 -21.02 -10.12 -47.74
N ARG A 6 -22.01 -10.37 -46.89
CA ARG A 6 -22.75 -9.30 -46.20
C ARG A 6 -21.86 -8.82 -45.07
N ASP A 7 -21.31 -7.63 -45.20
CA ASP A 7 -20.65 -6.93 -44.11
C ASP A 7 -21.74 -6.45 -43.14
N PHE A 8 -21.84 -7.11 -41.99
CA PHE A 8 -22.67 -6.65 -40.89
C PHE A 8 -21.93 -5.51 -40.18
N GLY A 9 -22.30 -4.27 -40.52
CA GLY A 9 -21.76 -3.08 -39.86
C GLY A 9 -22.32 -2.90 -38.46
N PHE A 10 -21.44 -2.66 -37.50
CA PHE A 10 -21.77 -2.25 -36.12
C PHE A 10 -22.61 -0.97 -36.16
N THR A 11 -23.75 -0.93 -35.49
CA THR A 11 -24.58 0.28 -35.49
C THR A 11 -24.04 1.31 -34.50
N LEU A 12 -24.16 2.61 -34.80
CA LEU A 12 -23.74 3.67 -33.87
C LEU A 12 -24.48 3.60 -32.53
N VAL A 13 -25.75 3.19 -32.56
CA VAL A 13 -26.60 3.01 -31.37
C VAL A 13 -26.08 1.88 -30.49
N GLU A 14 -25.61 0.79 -31.09
CA GLU A 14 -25.03 -0.34 -30.36
C GLU A 14 -23.76 0.06 -29.61
N LEU A 15 -22.91 0.88 -30.22
CA LEU A 15 -21.74 1.45 -29.54
C LEU A 15 -22.16 2.42 -28.42
N MET A 16 -23.18 3.27 -28.63
CA MET A 16 -23.66 4.21 -27.62
C MET A 16 -24.17 3.51 -26.35
N VAL A 17 -24.95 2.44 -26.49
CA VAL A 17 -25.45 1.69 -25.33
C VAL A 17 -24.29 1.02 -24.58
N VAL A 18 -23.29 0.50 -25.29
CA VAL A 18 -22.11 -0.12 -24.67
C VAL A 18 -21.31 0.89 -23.84
N VAL A 19 -20.99 2.07 -24.39
CA VAL A 19 -20.23 3.08 -23.63
C VAL A 19 -21.01 3.65 -22.45
N LEU A 20 -22.34 3.72 -22.55
CA LEU A 20 -23.22 4.12 -21.45
C LEU A 20 -23.13 3.11 -20.28
N ILE A 21 -23.21 1.81 -20.58
CA ILE A 21 -23.09 0.76 -19.56
C ILE A 21 -21.68 0.74 -18.96
N LEU A 22 -20.63 0.83 -19.79
CA LEU A 22 -19.24 0.90 -19.31
C LEU A 22 -19.01 2.13 -18.42
N GLY A 23 -19.59 3.28 -18.75
CA GLY A 23 -19.53 4.49 -17.93
C GLY A 23 -20.18 4.32 -16.56
N ALA A 24 -21.37 3.70 -16.51
CA ALA A 24 -22.05 3.41 -15.25
C ALA A 24 -21.26 2.43 -14.36
N LEU A 25 -20.68 1.38 -14.94
CA LEU A 25 -19.84 0.43 -14.22
C LEU A 25 -18.55 1.10 -13.70
N ALA A 26 -17.89 1.91 -14.52
CA ALA A 26 -16.68 2.63 -14.14
C ALA A 26 -16.93 3.61 -12.98
N PHE A 27 -18.07 4.31 -12.99
CA PHE A 27 -18.46 5.24 -11.93
C PHE A 27 -18.51 4.58 -10.55
N VAL A 28 -19.03 3.35 -10.45
CA VAL A 28 -19.08 2.61 -9.18
C VAL A 28 -17.72 1.98 -8.82
N ALA A 29 -16.97 1.52 -9.82
CA ALA A 29 -15.72 0.77 -9.58
C ALA A 29 -14.54 1.66 -9.14
N ILE A 30 -14.37 2.84 -9.73
CA ILE A 30 -13.22 3.73 -9.48
C ILE A 30 -13.06 4.14 -8.00
N PRO A 31 -14.09 4.70 -7.32
CA PRO A 31 -13.92 5.16 -5.94
C PRO A 31 -13.56 4.01 -4.97
N ARG A 32 -14.16 2.83 -5.19
CA ARG A 32 -13.94 1.64 -4.36
C ARG A 32 -12.48 1.17 -4.38
N ILE A 33 -11.83 1.21 -5.54
CA ILE A 33 -10.44 0.79 -5.68
C ILE A 33 -9.50 1.75 -4.93
N GLY A 34 -9.76 3.07 -5.02
CA GLY A 34 -8.96 4.08 -4.31
C GLY A 34 -8.98 3.90 -2.80
N GLU A 35 -10.17 3.75 -2.21
CA GLU A 35 -10.33 3.52 -0.77
C GLU A 35 -9.67 2.21 -0.30
N SER A 36 -9.82 1.14 -1.08
CA SER A 36 -9.21 -0.16 -0.76
C SER A 36 -7.69 -0.08 -0.72
N THR A 37 -7.07 0.65 -1.67
CA THR A 37 -5.61 0.82 -1.68
C THR A 37 -5.13 1.66 -0.50
N THR A 38 -5.86 2.73 -0.15
CA THR A 38 -5.53 3.61 0.97
C THR A 38 -5.59 2.84 2.29
N THR A 39 -6.68 2.11 2.52
CA THR A 39 -6.84 1.25 3.71
C THR A 39 -5.76 0.18 3.80
N ALA A 40 -5.42 -0.46 2.67
CA ALA A 40 -4.35 -1.46 2.64
C ALA A 40 -2.98 -0.86 3.02
N LYS A 41 -2.68 0.35 2.53
CA LYS A 41 -1.44 1.07 2.88
C LYS A 41 -1.40 1.45 4.35
N THR A 42 -2.51 1.94 4.91
CA THR A 42 -2.60 2.26 6.35
C THR A 42 -2.41 1.02 7.21
N ASN A 43 -3.05 -0.10 6.85
CA ASN A 43 -2.88 -1.36 7.56
C ASN A 43 -1.44 -1.87 7.48
N ALA A 44 -0.82 -1.82 6.31
CA ALA A 44 0.59 -2.18 6.14
C ALA A 44 1.53 -1.29 6.97
N CYS A 45 1.27 0.02 7.05
CA CYS A 45 2.00 0.94 7.91
C CYS A 45 1.90 0.52 9.39
N ASN A 46 0.70 0.21 9.88
CA ASN A 46 0.48 -0.24 11.25
C ASN A 46 1.23 -1.56 11.54
N THR A 47 1.17 -2.54 10.64
CA THR A 47 1.93 -3.79 10.78
C THR A 47 3.44 -3.54 10.83
N ASN A 48 3.94 -2.61 10.01
CA ASN A 48 5.35 -2.24 10.03
C ASN A 48 5.75 -1.56 11.34
N ILE A 49 4.90 -0.69 11.91
CA ILE A 49 5.10 -0.09 13.23
C ILE A 49 5.24 -1.17 14.30
N ASP A 50 4.35 -2.16 14.30
CA ASP A 50 4.40 -3.27 15.26
C ASP A 50 5.66 -4.11 15.10
N LEU A 51 6.07 -4.40 13.87
CA LEU A 51 7.32 -5.10 13.58
C LEU A 51 8.54 -4.32 14.11
N LEU A 52 8.63 -3.02 13.82
CA LEU A 52 9.71 -2.16 14.28
C LEU A 52 9.75 -2.07 15.82
N ASN A 53 8.60 -1.99 16.47
CA ASN A 53 8.51 -2.02 17.94
C ASN A 53 9.02 -3.35 18.51
N ALA A 54 8.66 -4.48 17.90
CA ALA A 54 9.14 -5.78 18.34
C ALA A 54 10.67 -5.91 18.20
N GLN A 55 11.26 -5.34 17.14
CA GLN A 55 12.72 -5.32 16.98
C GLN A 55 13.38 -4.39 18.01
N ALA A 56 12.81 -3.23 18.30
CA ALA A 56 13.32 -2.34 19.35
C ALA A 56 13.31 -3.02 20.73
N GLU A 57 12.26 -3.80 21.03
CA GLU A 57 12.16 -4.61 22.25
C GLU A 57 13.18 -5.76 22.27
N LEU A 58 13.45 -6.37 21.11
CA LEU A 58 14.49 -7.40 20.98
C LEU A 58 15.87 -6.84 21.29
N VAL A 59 16.22 -5.67 20.75
CA VAL A 59 17.50 -4.98 21.05
C VAL A 59 17.64 -4.73 22.54
N TYR A 60 16.59 -4.26 23.20
CA TYR A 60 16.60 -4.08 24.65
C TYR A 60 16.82 -5.41 25.40
N ALA A 61 16.22 -6.50 24.92
CA ALA A 61 16.36 -7.82 25.53
C ALA A 61 17.77 -8.43 25.34
N THR A 62 18.45 -8.15 24.23
CA THR A 62 19.79 -8.68 23.95
C THR A 62 20.90 -7.83 24.54
N ASP A 63 20.79 -6.51 24.42
CA ASP A 63 21.89 -5.57 24.68
C ASP A 63 21.71 -4.84 26.01
N GLY A 64 20.52 -4.94 26.62
CA GLY A 64 20.16 -4.26 27.87
C GLY A 64 19.97 -2.75 27.71
N ALA A 65 20.00 -2.23 26.48
CA ALA A 65 19.85 -0.82 26.16
C ALA A 65 18.88 -0.64 24.97
N TRP A 66 18.13 0.46 24.99
CA TRP A 66 17.25 0.81 23.87
C TRP A 66 18.05 1.41 22.71
N PRO A 67 17.57 1.28 21.46
CA PRO A 67 18.15 1.99 20.33
C PRO A 67 18.14 3.50 20.59
N ALA A 68 19.26 4.17 20.29
CA ALA A 68 19.41 5.62 20.51
C ALA A 68 18.45 6.44 19.62
N ASP A 69 18.19 5.95 18.40
CA ASP A 69 17.31 6.57 17.43
C ASP A 69 16.81 5.52 16.41
N PHE A 70 15.90 5.96 15.53
CA PHE A 70 15.38 5.09 14.47
C PHE A 70 16.43 4.70 13.43
N ALA A 71 17.45 5.53 13.16
CA ALA A 71 18.50 5.22 12.19
C ALA A 71 19.38 4.06 12.69
N THR A 72 19.66 4.02 13.99
CA THR A 72 20.37 2.94 14.65
C THR A 72 19.60 1.63 14.57
N LEU A 73 18.28 1.67 14.81
CA LEU A 73 17.41 0.49 14.71
C LEU A 73 17.28 -0.01 13.25
N SER A 74 16.99 0.90 12.32
CA SER A 74 16.70 0.57 10.92
C SER A 74 17.93 0.23 10.07
N GLY A 75 19.11 0.68 10.51
CA GLY A 75 20.39 0.39 9.86
C GLY A 75 21.04 -0.91 10.31
N ASP A 76 20.49 -1.58 11.33
CA ASP A 76 21.00 -2.85 11.83
C ASP A 76 20.59 -3.99 10.87
N THR A 77 21.58 -4.58 10.22
CA THR A 77 21.40 -5.68 9.26
C THR A 77 21.11 -7.02 9.92
N ASP A 78 21.38 -7.17 11.22
CA ASP A 78 21.04 -8.39 11.96
C ASP A 78 19.54 -8.40 12.32
N LEU A 79 18.96 -7.22 12.54
CA LEU A 79 17.50 -7.03 12.73
C LEU A 79 16.74 -7.03 11.40
N PHE A 80 17.32 -6.40 10.37
CA PHE A 80 16.69 -6.22 9.06
C PHE A 80 17.63 -6.65 7.92
N PRO A 81 17.78 -7.96 7.66
CA PRO A 81 18.68 -8.46 6.61
C PRO A 81 18.27 -8.02 5.20
N ASP A 82 16.98 -7.80 4.97
CA ASP A 82 16.42 -7.31 3.70
C ASP A 82 16.21 -5.78 3.68
N GLY A 83 16.64 -5.08 4.73
CA GLY A 83 16.42 -3.67 4.95
C GLY A 83 15.13 -3.37 5.73
N ALA A 84 15.15 -2.27 6.51
CA ALA A 84 14.02 -1.90 7.33
C ALA A 84 12.78 -1.52 6.49
N PRO A 85 11.57 -1.89 6.93
CA PRO A 85 10.35 -1.56 6.21
C PRO A 85 10.15 -0.05 6.15
N ALA A 86 9.75 0.46 4.98
CA ALA A 86 9.35 1.85 4.79
C ALA A 86 7.81 2.00 4.87
N CYS A 87 7.34 3.21 5.20
CA CYS A 87 5.90 3.48 5.16
C CYS A 87 5.41 3.54 3.70
N PRO A 88 4.31 2.85 3.34
CA PRO A 88 3.70 2.93 2.00
C PRO A 88 3.16 4.32 1.61
N HIS A 89 3.06 5.24 2.58
CA HIS A 89 2.71 6.65 2.38
C HIS A 89 3.93 7.58 2.30
N ALA A 90 5.15 7.02 2.27
CA ALA A 90 6.43 7.75 2.19
C ALA A 90 6.72 8.71 3.37
N THR A 91 6.03 8.55 4.48
CA THR A 91 6.35 9.20 5.75
C THR A 91 7.46 8.43 6.48
N ALA A 92 8.38 9.14 7.11
CA ALA A 92 9.43 8.51 7.90
C ALA A 92 8.89 8.04 9.25
N TYR A 93 9.33 6.86 9.70
CA TYR A 93 9.10 6.41 11.08
C TYR A 93 9.99 7.20 12.05
N VAL A 94 9.45 7.49 13.23
CA VAL A 94 10.15 8.22 14.30
C VAL A 94 10.07 7.41 15.57
N LEU A 95 11.24 7.09 16.15
CA LEU A 95 11.34 6.49 17.47
C LEU A 95 11.06 7.57 18.52
N GLY A 96 9.99 7.39 19.28
CA GLY A 96 9.60 8.30 20.35
C GLY A 96 10.44 8.12 21.61
N LEU A 97 10.33 9.07 22.55
CA LEU A 97 11.01 9.02 23.85
C LEU A 97 10.57 7.82 24.73
N ASN A 98 9.44 7.21 24.40
CA ASN A 98 8.94 5.98 25.00
C ASN A 98 9.53 4.71 24.37
N HIS A 99 10.61 4.83 23.58
CA HIS A 99 11.29 3.75 22.89
C HIS A 99 10.39 2.94 21.93
N ARG A 100 9.31 3.55 21.45
CA ARG A 100 8.39 2.97 20.47
C ARG A 100 8.24 3.88 19.27
N ILE A 101 7.96 3.28 18.12
CA ILE A 101 7.66 4.01 16.90
C ILE A 101 6.35 4.79 17.10
N THR A 102 6.42 6.08 16.81
CA THR A 102 5.29 6.99 16.97
C THR A 102 4.27 6.71 15.86
N PRO A 103 3.01 6.37 16.20
CA PRO A 103 1.97 6.23 15.21
C PRO A 103 1.70 7.59 14.56
N HIS A 104 1.47 7.57 13.26
CA HIS A 104 1.23 8.78 12.48
C HIS A 104 0.08 8.54 11.49
N ALA A 105 -0.69 9.59 11.22
CA ALA A 105 -1.88 9.52 10.38
C ALA A 105 -1.57 9.81 8.92
N HIS A 106 -2.42 9.30 8.02
CA HIS A 106 -2.35 9.43 6.57
C HIS A 106 -3.68 9.88 5.98
#